data_AF-A0A8J8DJI8-F1
#
_entry.id   AF-A0A8J8DJI8-F1
#
_cell.length_a   1.000
_cell.length_b   1.000
_cell.length_c   1.000
_cell.angle_alpha   90.00
_cell.angle_beta   90.00
_cell.angle_gamma   90.00
#
_symmetry.space_group_name_H-M   'P 1'
#
loop_
_entity.id
_entity.type
_entity.pdbx_description
1 polymer ?
#
loop_
_entity_poly.entity_id
_entity_poly.type
_entity_poly.pdbx_seq_one_letter_code
_entity_poly.pdbx_strand_id
1 'polypeptide(L)'
;MISSEEVREAYEFFSQKSLEAPFLLIAFSGARASDLREMLESFNSKMLYEFQKGFARYFLYSNGRVLYVYAPTKVLEAAAEINPNTLTRIRYKKVAPRSLRLWFATLALRLGVPECAINYMQGRLSYLTTEEKRFLNIVSLCDRYYPAIAETIAQMIGMKL
;
A
#
# COMPACT_ATOMS: atom_id res chain seq x y z
N MET A 1 18.26 2.71 -0.88
CA MET A 1 17.06 2.08 -1.45
C MET A 1 17.18 0.58 -1.25
N ILE A 2 16.09 -0.15 -0.98
CA ILE A 2 16.12 -1.61 -0.81
C ILE A 2 15.83 -2.31 -2.14
N SER A 3 16.37 -3.51 -2.36
CA SER A 3 16.12 -4.33 -3.54
C SER A 3 14.86 -5.20 -3.39
N SER A 4 14.33 -5.71 -4.50
CA SER A 4 13.23 -6.69 -4.45
C SER A 4 13.62 -7.98 -3.75
N GLU A 5 14.90 -8.36 -3.81
CA GLU A 5 15.42 -9.52 -3.08
C GLU A 5 15.44 -9.27 -1.56
N GLU A 6 15.82 -8.07 -1.12
CA GLU A 6 15.72 -7.68 0.30
C GLU A 6 14.25 -7.65 0.77
N VAL A 7 13.29 -7.31 -0.11
CA VAL A 7 11.86 -7.36 0.20
C VAL A 7 11.35 -8.80 0.31
N ARG A 8 11.77 -9.70 -0.59
CA ARG A 8 11.45 -11.13 -0.55
C ARG A 8 12.00 -11.79 0.71
N GLU A 9 13.26 -11.53 1.05
CA GLU A 9 13.88 -12.03 2.29
C GLU A 9 13.13 -11.52 3.53
N ALA A 10 12.73 -10.25 3.55
CA ALA A 10 11.95 -9.70 4.65
C ALA A 10 10.55 -10.33 4.75
N TYR A 11 9.89 -10.61 3.63
CA TYR A 11 8.61 -11.32 3.61
C TYR A 11 8.72 -12.70 4.28
N GLU A 12 9.73 -13.49 3.93
CA GLU A 12 9.99 -14.80 4.53
C GLU A 12 10.24 -14.69 6.03
N PHE A 13 11.05 -13.71 6.45
CA PHE A 13 11.32 -13.45 7.86
C PHE A 13 10.04 -13.10 8.65
N PHE A 14 9.21 -12.19 8.13
CA PHE A 14 7.98 -11.79 8.84
C PHE A 14 6.90 -12.88 8.83
N SER A 15 6.86 -13.71 7.78
CA SER A 15 5.97 -14.88 7.72
C SER A 15 6.26 -15.86 8.85
N GLN A 16 7.53 -16.17 9.11
CA GLN A 16 7.96 -17.01 10.24
C GLN A 16 7.66 -16.40 11.62
N LYS A 17 7.43 -15.09 11.69
CA LYS A 17 7.14 -14.35 12.94
C LYS A 17 5.66 -14.02 13.11
N SER A 18 4.78 -14.52 12.24
CA SER A 18 3.35 -14.19 12.21
C SER A 18 3.10 -12.67 12.13
N LEU A 19 3.98 -11.96 11.42
CA LEU A 19 3.90 -10.52 11.12
C LEU A 19 3.71 -10.27 9.61
N GLU A 20 3.24 -11.29 8.90
CA GLU A 20 3.03 -11.24 7.46
C GLU A 20 2.00 -10.18 7.06
N ALA A 21 0.80 -10.21 7.64
CA ALA A 21 -0.28 -9.28 7.31
C ALA A 21 0.12 -7.80 7.44
N PRO A 22 0.72 -7.31 8.55
CA PRO A 22 1.19 -5.93 8.63
C PRO A 22 2.33 -5.61 7.65
N PHE A 23 3.20 -6.57 7.34
CA PHE A 23 4.22 -6.39 6.30
C PHE A 23 3.58 -6.20 4.92
N LEU A 24 2.65 -7.09 4.54
CA LEU A 24 1.97 -7.05 3.25
C LEU A 24 1.16 -5.77 3.09
N LEU A 25 0.46 -5.33 4.13
CA LEU A 25 -0.30 -4.08 4.10
C LEU A 25 0.60 -2.88 3.76
N ILE A 26 1.80 -2.80 4.34
CA ILE A 26 2.76 -1.74 4.03
C ILE A 26 3.32 -1.89 2.61
N ALA A 27 3.75 -3.11 2.26
CA ALA A 27 4.40 -3.39 0.99
C ALA A 27 3.48 -3.13 -0.21
N PHE A 28 2.22 -3.57 -0.13
CA PHE A 28 1.23 -3.43 -1.20
C PHE A 28 0.61 -2.03 -1.29
N SER A 29 0.48 -1.30 -0.19
CA SER A 29 -0.16 0.02 -0.23
C SER A 29 0.79 1.16 -0.57
N GLY A 30 2.06 1.05 -0.17
CA GLY A 30 2.98 2.19 -0.20
C GLY A 30 2.52 3.38 0.67
N ALA A 31 1.47 3.23 1.49
CA ALA A 31 0.96 4.28 2.37
C ALA A 31 1.95 4.57 3.53
N ARG A 32 1.74 5.68 4.25
CA ARG A 32 2.59 5.97 5.42
C ARG A 32 2.15 5.05 6.55
N ALA A 33 3.10 4.62 7.38
CA ALA A 33 2.78 3.84 8.56
C ALA A 33 1.81 4.57 9.52
N SER A 34 1.85 5.91 9.57
CA SER A 34 0.87 6.70 10.34
C SER A 34 -0.54 6.60 9.77
N ASP A 35 -0.68 6.72 8.45
CA ASP A 35 -1.99 6.65 7.77
C ASP A 35 -2.56 5.22 7.88
N LEU A 36 -1.70 4.20 7.76
CA LEU A 36 -2.08 2.79 7.98
C LEU A 36 -2.45 2.51 9.43
N ARG A 37 -1.74 3.10 10.40
CA ARG A 37 -2.09 2.95 11.82
C ARG A 37 -3.48 3.49 12.11
N GLU A 38 -3.78 4.70 11.61
CA GLU A 38 -5.10 5.32 11.76
C GLU A 38 -6.20 4.50 11.07
N MET A 39 -5.91 3.95 9.89
CA MET A 39 -6.80 3.02 9.19
C MET A 39 -7.10 1.78 10.03
N LEU A 40 -6.09 1.16 10.65
CA LEU A 40 -6.26 -0.03 11.48
C LEU A 40 -7.01 0.27 12.79
N GLU A 41 -6.74 1.41 13.41
CA GLU A 41 -7.42 1.84 14.65
C GLU A 41 -8.90 2.16 14.42
N SER A 42 -9.29 2.52 13.20
CA SER A 42 -10.66 2.89 12.81
C SER A 42 -11.28 1.96 11.76
N PHE A 43 -10.77 0.73 11.65
CA PHE A 43 -11.11 -0.17 10.55
C PHE A 43 -12.61 -0.47 10.51
N ASN A 44 -13.22 -0.27 9.34
CA ASN A 44 -14.61 -0.57 9.06
C ASN A 44 -14.72 -1.18 7.66
N SER A 45 -15.19 -2.42 7.57
CA SER A 45 -15.33 -3.14 6.30
C SER A 45 -16.21 -2.42 5.28
N LYS A 46 -17.16 -1.56 5.71
CA LYS A 46 -17.99 -0.74 4.81
C LYS A 46 -17.20 0.32 4.04
N MET A 47 -15.98 0.62 4.46
CA MET A 47 -15.08 1.56 3.80
C MET A 47 -14.22 0.89 2.72
N LEU A 48 -14.32 -0.44 2.57
CA LEU A 48 -13.68 -1.18 1.50
C LEU A 48 -14.48 -1.03 0.20
N TYR A 49 -13.77 -0.69 -0.87
CA TYR A 49 -14.32 -0.62 -2.21
C TYR A 49 -13.48 -1.47 -3.15
N GLU A 50 -14.04 -2.59 -3.62
CA GLU A 50 -13.44 -3.41 -4.67
C GLU A 50 -13.73 -2.77 -6.03
N PHE A 51 -12.68 -2.32 -6.72
CA PHE A 51 -12.79 -1.65 -8.03
C PHE A 51 -12.53 -2.61 -9.20
N GLN A 52 -11.87 -3.74 -8.93
CA GLN A 52 -11.63 -4.84 -9.84
C GLN A 52 -11.49 -6.12 -9.02
N LYS A 53 -11.91 -7.28 -9.55
CA LYS A 53 -11.78 -8.57 -8.87
C LYS A 53 -10.37 -8.78 -8.30
N GLY A 54 -10.27 -8.95 -6.98
CA GLY A 54 -9.02 -9.18 -6.25
C GLY A 54 -8.27 -7.90 -5.85
N PHE A 55 -8.76 -6.72 -6.22
CA PHE A 55 -8.14 -5.43 -5.91
C PHE A 55 -9.14 -4.44 -5.33
N ALA A 56 -8.79 -3.88 -4.18
CA ALA A 56 -9.65 -2.95 -3.48
C ALA A 56 -8.87 -1.75 -2.95
N ARG A 57 -9.64 -0.76 -2.51
CA ARG A 57 -9.12 0.39 -1.77
C ARG A 57 -9.97 0.63 -0.53
N TYR A 58 -9.33 1.10 0.53
CA TYR A 58 -9.99 1.51 1.76
C TYR A 58 -10.11 3.03 1.81
N PHE A 59 -11.33 3.56 1.99
CA PHE A 59 -11.54 4.99 2.20
C PHE A 59 -11.10 5.41 3.61
N LEU A 60 -10.15 6.35 3.69
CA LEU A 60 -9.67 6.89 4.96
C LEU A 60 -9.82 8.42 4.97
N TYR A 61 -10.52 8.93 5.98
CA TYR A 61 -10.48 10.36 6.32
C TYR A 61 -9.45 10.56 7.44
N SER A 62 -8.30 11.14 7.11
CA SER A 62 -7.18 11.32 8.04
C SER A 62 -6.66 12.74 8.04
N ASN A 63 -6.61 13.35 9.22
CA ASN A 63 -6.07 14.71 9.42
C ASN A 63 -6.66 15.74 8.44
N GLY A 64 -7.98 15.73 8.27
CA GLY A 64 -8.68 16.65 7.35
C GLY A 64 -8.52 16.34 5.86
N ARG A 65 -7.99 15.16 5.50
CA ARG A 65 -7.72 14.75 4.12
C ARG A 65 -8.41 13.43 3.82
N VAL A 66 -8.96 13.31 2.61
CA VAL A 66 -9.49 12.05 2.07
C VAL A 66 -8.38 11.31 1.33
N LEU A 67 -8.17 10.06 1.71
CA LEU A 67 -7.15 9.17 1.16
C LEU A 67 -7.78 7.82 0.80
N TYR A 68 -7.14 7.11 -0.12
CA TYR A 68 -7.43 5.70 -0.39
C TYR A 68 -6.19 4.87 -0.15
N VAL A 69 -6.31 3.83 0.67
CA VAL A 69 -5.26 2.82 0.85
C VAL A 69 -5.54 1.68 -0.11
N TYR A 70 -4.68 1.52 -1.11
CA TYR A 70 -4.80 0.46 -2.12
C TYR A 70 -4.13 -0.82 -1.62
N ALA A 71 -4.77 -1.97 -1.82
CA ALA A 71 -4.19 -3.29 -1.57
C ALA A 71 -4.96 -4.38 -2.35
N PRO A 72 -4.40 -5.58 -2.55
CA PRO A 72 -5.22 -6.72 -2.91
C PRO A 72 -6.36 -6.89 -1.91
N THR A 73 -7.56 -7.30 -2.37
CA THR A 73 -8.77 -7.37 -1.53
C THR A 73 -8.51 -8.14 -0.24
N LYS A 74 -7.91 -9.33 -0.35
CA LYS A 74 -7.57 -10.17 0.81
C LYS A 74 -6.57 -9.55 1.79
N VAL A 75 -5.68 -8.66 1.33
CA VAL A 75 -4.74 -7.94 2.21
C VAL A 75 -5.48 -6.89 3.02
N LEU A 76 -6.46 -6.21 2.43
CA LEU A 76 -7.32 -5.27 3.14
C LEU A 76 -8.32 -5.97 4.07
N GLU A 77 -8.85 -7.13 3.70
CA GLU A 77 -9.71 -7.94 4.58
C GLU A 77 -8.93 -8.41 5.81
N ALA A 78 -7.70 -8.90 5.62
CA ALA A 78 -6.82 -9.29 6.72
C ALA A 78 -6.47 -8.12 7.66
N ALA A 79 -6.62 -6.87 7.20
CA ALA A 79 -6.34 -5.69 8.02
C ALA A 79 -7.26 -5.57 9.25
N ALA A 80 -8.46 -6.18 9.22
CA ALA A 80 -9.35 -6.24 10.37
C ALA A 80 -8.71 -6.90 11.61
N GLU A 81 -7.80 -7.84 11.39
CA GLU A 81 -7.16 -8.65 12.43
C GLU A 81 -5.76 -8.11 12.81
N ILE A 82 -5.26 -7.06 12.14
CA ILE A 82 -3.93 -6.52 12.40
C ILE A 82 -3.97 -5.60 13.62
N ASN A 83 -3.22 -5.95 14.67
CA ASN A 83 -2.96 -5.03 15.76
C ASN A 83 -2.14 -3.82 15.26
N PRO A 84 -2.63 -2.57 15.37
CA PRO A 84 -1.95 -1.38 14.84
C PRO A 84 -0.50 -1.20 15.32
N ASN A 85 -0.20 -1.63 16.55
CA ASN A 85 1.15 -1.51 17.11
C ASN A 85 2.19 -2.39 16.39
N THR A 86 1.74 -3.42 15.66
CA THR A 86 2.64 -4.31 14.91
C THR A 86 3.31 -3.63 13.72
N LEU A 87 2.75 -2.55 13.17
CA LEU A 87 3.39 -1.78 12.09
C LEU A 87 4.77 -1.25 12.49
N THR A 88 4.97 -0.93 13.78
CA THR A 88 6.27 -0.45 14.29
C THR A 88 7.34 -1.55 14.35
N ARG A 89 6.90 -2.82 14.39
CA ARG A 89 7.73 -4.02 14.46
C ARG A 89 8.19 -4.49 13.07
N ILE A 90 7.70 -3.89 11.99
CA ILE A 90 8.13 -4.20 10.62
C ILE A 90 9.49 -3.57 10.36
N ARG A 91 10.53 -4.18 10.94
CA ARG A 91 11.94 -3.81 10.76
C ARG A 91 12.79 -5.06 10.62
N TYR A 92 13.50 -5.16 9.51
CA TYR A 92 14.42 -6.26 9.21
C TYR A 92 15.56 -5.73 8.34
N LYS A 93 16.80 -5.74 8.84
CA LYS A 93 17.96 -5.11 8.17
C LYS A 93 17.63 -3.68 7.72
N LYS A 94 17.65 -3.40 6.40
CA LYS A 94 17.30 -2.10 5.80
C LYS A 94 15.80 -1.95 5.51
N VAL A 95 15.03 -3.03 5.63
CA VAL A 95 13.58 -3.04 5.42
C VAL A 95 12.89 -2.47 6.65
N ALA A 96 12.15 -1.39 6.43
CA ALA A 96 11.36 -0.65 7.39
C ALA A 96 10.19 0.00 6.64
N PRO A 97 9.14 0.52 7.31
CA PRO A 97 7.97 1.02 6.60
C PRO A 97 8.31 2.17 5.62
N ARG A 98 9.27 3.02 6.02
CA ARG A 98 9.79 4.10 5.17
C ARG A 98 10.51 3.59 3.92
N SER A 99 11.32 2.54 4.02
CA SER A 99 12.07 2.00 2.88
C SER A 99 11.18 1.15 1.97
N LEU A 100 10.20 0.41 2.51
CA LEU A 100 9.17 -0.28 1.73
C LEU A 100 8.36 0.70 0.87
N ARG A 101 7.94 1.82 1.47
CA ARG A 101 7.27 2.89 0.74
C ARG A 101 8.12 3.46 -0.40
N LEU A 102 9.40 3.70 -0.18
CA LEU A 102 10.29 4.19 -1.23
C LEU A 102 10.48 3.15 -2.35
N TRP A 103 10.62 1.88 -1.97
CA TRP A 103 10.68 0.77 -2.90
C TRP A 103 9.42 0.65 -3.75
N PHE A 104 8.23 0.73 -3.14
CA PHE A 104 6.95 0.75 -3.85
C PHE A 104 6.91 1.85 -4.92
N ALA A 105 7.29 3.09 -4.56
CA ALA A 105 7.33 4.19 -5.52
C ALA A 105 8.32 3.93 -6.66
N THR A 106 9.49 3.37 -6.35
CA THR A 106 10.50 3.04 -7.37
C THR A 106 10.00 1.95 -8.32
N LEU A 107 9.34 0.93 -7.77
CA LEU A 107 8.75 -0.15 -8.56
C LEU A 107 7.66 0.41 -9.49
N ALA A 108 6.74 1.20 -8.96
CA ALA A 108 5.67 1.81 -9.74
C ALA A 108 6.22 2.72 -10.85
N LEU A 109 7.26 3.53 -10.58
CA LEU A 109 7.92 4.34 -11.60
C LEU A 109 8.51 3.49 -12.73
N ARG A 110 9.16 2.35 -12.40
CA ARG A 110 9.71 1.42 -13.39
C ARG A 110 8.64 0.76 -14.26
N LEU A 111 7.43 0.60 -13.72
CA LEU A 111 6.26 0.10 -14.44
C LEU A 111 5.57 1.18 -15.29
N GLY A 112 6.11 2.40 -15.35
CA GLY A 112 5.55 3.51 -16.13
C GLY A 112 4.35 4.19 -15.48
N VAL A 113 4.13 3.97 -14.19
CA VAL A 113 3.02 4.61 -13.46
C VAL A 113 3.30 6.11 -13.34
N PRO A 114 2.34 7.00 -13.68
CA PRO A 114 2.51 8.44 -13.51
C PRO A 114 2.81 8.82 -12.06
N GLU A 115 3.74 9.77 -11.86
CA GLU A 115 4.17 10.19 -10.53
C GLU A 115 3.00 10.72 -9.68
N CYS A 116 2.02 11.40 -10.30
CA CYS A 116 0.81 11.86 -9.63
C CYS A 116 -0.01 10.71 -9.02
N ALA A 117 -0.14 9.58 -9.73
CA ALA A 117 -0.84 8.40 -9.23
C ALA A 117 -0.07 7.75 -8.07
N ILE A 118 1.26 7.66 -8.18
CA ILE A 118 2.12 7.15 -7.10
C ILE A 118 1.97 8.03 -5.86
N ASN A 119 2.08 9.35 -6.02
CA ASN A 119 1.92 10.30 -4.94
C ASN A 119 0.53 10.18 -4.30
N TYR A 120 -0.53 9.99 -5.10
CA TYR A 120 -1.89 9.77 -4.59
C TYR A 120 -2.03 8.47 -3.80
N MET A 121 -1.61 7.32 -4.34
CA MET A 121 -1.61 6.01 -3.64
C MET A 121 -0.83 6.08 -2.32
N GLN A 122 0.24 6.86 -2.30
CA GLN A 122 1.05 7.12 -1.12
C GLN A 122 0.47 8.19 -0.19
N GLY A 123 -0.67 8.80 -0.48
CA GLY A 123 -1.26 9.88 0.32
C GLY A 123 -0.41 11.16 0.39
N ARG A 124 0.40 11.45 -0.64
CA ARG A 124 1.19 12.68 -0.81
C ARG A 124 0.38 13.75 -1.55
N LEU A 125 -0.79 14.10 -1.02
CA LEU A 125 -1.71 15.05 -1.68
C LEU A 125 -1.15 16.46 -1.88
N SER A 126 -0.15 16.86 -1.09
CA SER A 126 0.52 18.16 -1.22
C SER A 126 1.35 18.29 -2.50
N TYR A 127 1.74 17.16 -3.11
CA TYR A 127 2.50 17.12 -4.35
C TYR A 127 1.60 17.13 -5.60
N LEU A 128 0.28 17.16 -5.41
CA LEU A 128 -0.69 17.19 -6.50
C LEU A 128 -1.12 18.64 -6.75
N THR A 129 -0.96 19.08 -7.98
CA THR A 129 -1.50 20.34 -8.51
C THR A 129 -3.03 20.30 -8.52
N THR A 130 -3.65 21.48 -8.58
CA THR A 130 -5.12 21.60 -8.70
C THR A 130 -5.64 20.89 -9.95
N GLU A 131 -4.86 20.86 -11.03
CA GLU A 131 -5.20 20.19 -12.26
C GLU A 131 -5.09 18.67 -12.13
N GLU A 132 -4.05 18.13 -11.48
CA GLU A 132 -3.93 16.68 -11.21
C GLU A 132 -5.04 16.16 -10.28
N LYS A 133 -5.51 16.98 -9.34
CA LYS A 133 -6.69 16.67 -8.51
C LYS A 133 -7.98 16.62 -9.32
N ARG A 134 -8.05 17.42 -10.41
CA ARG A 134 -9.20 17.54 -11.31
C ARG A 134 -9.12 16.59 -12.51
N PHE A 135 -7.94 16.07 -12.85
CA PHE A 135 -7.70 15.21 -14.01
C PHE A 135 -8.54 13.93 -13.87
N LEU A 136 -9.76 13.96 -14.43
CA LEU A 136 -10.83 12.96 -14.43
C LEU A 136 -10.51 11.70 -13.62
N ASN A 137 -10.71 11.88 -12.30
CA ASN A 137 -10.45 10.97 -11.19
C ASN A 137 -9.01 10.40 -11.14
N ILE A 138 -8.10 11.08 -10.43
CA ILE A 138 -6.82 10.51 -9.97
C ILE A 138 -6.99 9.10 -9.35
N VAL A 139 -8.14 8.88 -8.73
CA VAL A 139 -8.68 7.60 -8.29
C VAL A 139 -8.77 6.57 -9.43
N SER A 140 -9.42 6.89 -10.55
CA SER A 140 -9.52 6.01 -11.72
C SER A 140 -8.15 5.75 -12.35
N LEU A 141 -7.25 6.73 -12.31
CA LEU A 141 -5.86 6.52 -12.73
C LEU A 141 -5.15 5.51 -11.82
N CYS A 142 -5.33 5.61 -10.51
CA CYS A 142 -4.79 4.64 -9.56
C CYS A 142 -5.42 3.25 -9.76
N ASP A 143 -6.74 3.16 -9.90
CA ASP A 143 -7.46 1.91 -10.16
C ASP A 143 -6.92 1.21 -11.43
N ARG A 144 -6.58 1.98 -12.47
CA ARG A 144 -6.00 1.45 -13.72
C ARG A 144 -4.59 0.87 -13.54
N TYR A 145 -3.73 1.52 -12.77
CA TYR A 145 -2.31 1.13 -12.66
C TYR A 145 -2.01 0.22 -11.48
N TYR A 146 -2.84 0.24 -10.43
CA TYR A 146 -2.59 -0.50 -9.20
C TYR A 146 -2.45 -2.02 -9.40
N PRO A 147 -3.31 -2.70 -10.20
CA PRO A 147 -3.22 -4.14 -10.42
C PRO A 147 -1.83 -4.59 -10.89
N ALA A 148 -1.22 -3.87 -11.84
CA ALA A 148 0.11 -4.22 -12.36
C ALA A 148 1.21 -4.11 -11.28
N ILE A 149 1.10 -3.11 -10.39
CA ILE A 149 2.02 -2.98 -9.25
C ILE A 149 1.84 -4.17 -8.31
N ALA A 150 0.60 -4.44 -7.89
CA ALA A 150 0.28 -5.50 -6.96
C ALA A 150 0.66 -6.88 -7.49
N GLU A 151 0.35 -7.20 -8.74
CA GLU A 151 0.75 -8.45 -9.38
C GLU A 151 2.27 -8.62 -9.42
N THR A 152 3.01 -7.55 -9.72
CA THR A 152 4.47 -7.57 -9.72
C THR A 152 5.02 -7.85 -8.31
N ILE A 153 4.48 -7.20 -7.28
CA ILE A 153 4.85 -7.47 -5.88
C ILE A 153 4.55 -8.92 -5.52
N ALA A 154 3.36 -9.41 -5.85
CA ALA A 154 2.91 -10.76 -5.54
C ALA A 154 3.78 -11.83 -6.19
N GLN A 155 4.16 -11.64 -7.47
CA GLN A 155 5.11 -12.51 -8.17
C GLN A 155 6.47 -12.55 -7.49
N MET A 156 7.00 -11.39 -7.04
CA MET A 156 8.31 -11.32 -6.38
C MET A 156 8.37 -12.10 -5.06
N ILE A 157 7.25 -12.14 -4.32
CA ILE A 157 7.18 -12.82 -3.01
C ILE A 157 6.50 -14.19 -3.08
N GLY A 158 6.14 -14.67 -4.27
CA GLY A 158 5.49 -15.98 -4.46
C GLY A 158 4.05 -16.07 -3.95
N MET A 159 3.36 -14.93 -3.80
CA MET A 159 1.99 -14.84 -3.33
C MET A 159 1.01 -14.86 -4.52
N LYS A 160 -0.05 -15.66 -4.44
CA LYS A 160 -1.19 -15.59 -5.38
C LYS A 160 -2.15 -14.51 -4.92
N LEU A 161 -2.68 -13.65 -5.79
CA LEU A 161 -3.66 -12.62 -5.41
C LEU A 161 -5.08 -13.13 -5.44
#